data_AF-A0A531LMV5-F1
#
_entry.id   AF-A0A531LMV5-F1
#
_cell.length_a   1.000
_cell.length_b   1.000
_cell.length_c   1.000
_cell.angle_alpha   90.00
_cell.angle_beta   90.00
_cell.angle_gamma   90.00
#
_symmetry.space_group_name_H-M   'P 1'
#
loop_
_entity.id
_entity.type
_entity.pdbx_description
1 polymer ?
#
loop_
_entity_poly.entity_id
_entity_poly.type
_entity_poly.pdbx_seq_one_letter_code
_entity_poly.pdbx_strand_id
1 'polypeptide(L)' 'MTMKFPFVEDTLGKKLEAGTGMFVDCLTCKRHVVLDVAALVQRLGPDQPCLHWDLVKVIYCAGCRAAGRDDRN' A
#
# COMPACT_ATOMS: atom_id res chain seq x y z
N MET A 1 -6.29 22.22 3.98
CA MET A 1 -6.77 20.87 4.36
C MET A 1 -7.52 20.99 5.67
N THR A 2 -8.83 20.75 5.67
CA THR A 2 -9.65 20.69 6.89
C THR A 2 -9.56 19.27 7.44
N MET A 3 -8.90 19.08 8.58
CA MET A 3 -8.83 17.75 9.23
C MET A 3 -10.23 17.38 9.75
N LYS A 4 -10.84 16.35 9.15
CA LYS A 4 -12.11 15.78 9.62
C LYS A 4 -11.81 14.79 10.76
N PHE A 5 -12.50 14.92 11.89
CA PHE A 5 -12.30 14.07 13.08
C PHE A 5 -13.51 13.13 13.30
N PRO A 6 -13.30 11.84 13.68
CA PRO A 6 -12.00 11.18 13.83
C PRO A 6 -11.29 10.98 12.49
N PHE A 7 -10.01 11.34 12.44
CA PHE A 7 -9.18 11.15 11.26
C PHE A 7 -8.72 9.70 11.20
N VAL A 8 -9.18 8.97 10.19
CA VAL A 8 -8.83 7.56 9.98
C VAL A 8 -8.42 7.38 8.52
N GLU A 9 -7.17 6.97 8.29
CA GLU A 9 -6.62 6.61 6.97
C GLU A 9 -6.67 5.09 6.78
N ASP A 10 -7.86 4.51 6.77
CA ASP A 10 -8.08 3.07 6.61
C ASP A 10 -8.28 2.64 5.15
N THR A 11 -8.46 3.59 4.21
CA THR A 11 -8.55 3.32 2.77
C THR A 11 -7.55 4.12 1.96
N LEU A 12 -7.21 3.61 0.77
CA LEU A 12 -6.32 4.30 -0.17
C LEU A 12 -6.86 5.68 -0.59
N GLY A 13 -8.18 5.82 -0.75
CA GLY A 13 -8.81 7.09 -1.10
C GLY A 13 -8.64 8.16 -0.03
N LYS A 14 -8.86 7.81 1.25
CA LYS A 14 -8.64 8.73 2.38
C LYS A 14 -7.17 9.13 2.50
N LYS A 15 -6.26 8.17 2.27
CA LYS A 15 -4.82 8.40 2.26
C LYS A 15 -4.39 9.38 1.17
N LEU A 16 -4.96 9.22 -0.03
CA LEU A 16 -4.74 10.13 -1.15
C LEU A 16 -5.30 11.54 -0.86
N GLU A 17 -6.52 11.64 -0.32
CA GLU A 17 -7.12 12.92 0.08
C GLU A 17 -6.28 13.64 1.14
N ALA A 18 -5.74 12.89 2.10
CA ALA A 18 -4.86 13.40 3.15
C ALA A 18 -3.45 13.77 2.65
N GLY A 19 -3.08 13.33 1.44
CA GLY A 19 -1.76 13.59 0.86
C GLY A 19 -0.62 12.85 1.55
N THR A 20 -0.90 11.75 2.26
CA THR A 20 0.12 11.00 3.02
C THR A 20 0.69 9.84 2.20
N GLY A 21 2.02 9.69 2.19
CA GLY A 21 2.70 8.60 1.49
C GLY A 21 2.73 7.28 2.27
N MET A 22 3.08 6.18 1.61
CA MET A 22 3.36 4.91 2.28
C MET A 22 4.50 4.14 1.60
N PHE A 23 5.12 3.25 2.36
CA PHE A 23 6.17 2.38 1.87
C PHE A 23 5.93 0.95 2.34
N VAL A 24 6.60 0.02 1.67
CA VAL A 24 6.63 -1.39 2.04
C VAL A 24 8.06 -1.90 1.99
N ASP A 25 8.35 -2.84 2.87
CA ASP A 25 9.61 -3.57 2.91
C ASP A 25 9.35 -5.03 2.57
N CYS A 26 10.05 -5.55 1.56
CA CYS A 26 9.98 -6.99 1.29
C CYS A 26 10.76 -7.73 2.38
N LEU A 27 10.08 -8.59 3.14
CA LEU A 27 10.71 -9.32 4.24
C LEU A 27 11.74 -10.37 3.76
N THR A 28 11.66 -10.78 2.48
CA THR A 28 12.61 -11.72 1.84
C THR A 28 13.89 -11.05 1.38
N CYS A 29 13.81 -10.02 0.54
CA CYS A 29 14.99 -9.40 -0.08
C CYS A 29 15.37 -8.05 0.53
N LYS A 30 14.66 -7.61 1.58
CA LYS A 30 14.85 -6.33 2.29
C LYS A 30 14.77 -5.09 1.40
N ARG A 31 14.13 -5.23 0.24
CA ARG A 31 13.88 -4.11 -0.66
C ARG A 31 12.81 -3.19 -0.06
N HIS A 32 13.18 -1.93 0.10
CA HIS A 32 12.29 -0.84 0.46
C HIS A 32 11.70 -0.18 -0.80
N VAL A 33 10.40 0.09 -0.81
CA VAL A 33 9.72 0.76 -1.93
C VAL A 33 8.70 1.76 -1.38
N VAL A 34 8.83 3.03 -1.76
CA VAL A 34 7.77 4.03 -1.60
C VAL A 34 6.72 3.79 -2.69
N LEU A 35 5.46 3.69 -2.27
CA LEU A 35 4.34 3.40 -3.16
C LEU A 35 3.70 4.69 -3.67
N ASP A 36 3.38 4.70 -4.97
CA ASP A 36 2.52 5.72 -5.56
C ASP A 36 1.06 5.41 -5.18
N VAL A 37 0.53 6.17 -4.21
CA VAL A 37 -0.84 5.99 -3.71
C VAL A 37 -1.88 6.28 -4.80
N ALA A 38 -1.63 7.24 -5.69
CA ALA A 38 -2.57 7.57 -6.76
C ALA A 38 -2.66 6.41 -7.77
N ALA A 39 -1.53 5.81 -8.13
CA ALA A 39 -1.50 4.62 -8.98
C ALA A 39 -2.19 3.42 -8.32
N LEU A 40 -2.05 3.25 -6.99
CA LEU A 40 -2.76 2.21 -6.24
C LEU A 40 -4.27 2.43 -6.22
N VAL A 41 -4.73 3.66 -6.03
CA VAL A 41 -6.17 4.01 -6.11
C VAL A 41 -6.73 3.69 -7.49
N GLN A 42 -6.00 4.03 -8.56
CA GLN A 42 -6.42 3.69 -9.92
C GLN A 42 -6.53 2.18 -10.16
N ARG A 43 -5.65 1.39 -9.54
CA ARG A 43 -5.59 -0.07 -9.72
C ARG A 43 -6.57 -0.85 -8.85
N LEU A 44 -6.75 -0.45 -7.59
CA LEU A 44 -7.50 -1.21 -6.58
C LEU A 44 -8.82 -0.55 -6.17
N GLY A 45 -9.01 0.72 -6.54
CA GLY A 45 -10.15 1.54 -6.14
C GLY A 45 -9.91 2.34 -4.87
N PRO A 46 -10.65 3.44 -4.66
CA PRO A 46 -10.49 4.32 -3.51
C PRO A 46 -10.95 3.69 -2.18
N ASP A 47 -11.88 2.72 -2.23
CA ASP A 47 -12.41 2.03 -1.06
C ASP A 47 -11.55 0.85 -0.59
N GLN A 48 -10.46 0.54 -1.32
CA GLN A 48 -9.51 -0.50 -0.93
C GLN A 48 -8.94 -0.18 0.45
N PRO A 49 -9.07 -1.08 1.44
CA PRO A 49 -8.45 -0.90 2.74
C PRO A 49 -6.92 -0.89 2.62
N CYS A 50 -6.26 0.01 3.35
CA CYS A 50 -4.83 0.26 3.23
C CYS A 50 -4.01 -0.06 4.49
N LEU A 51 -4.59 -0.82 5.44
CA LEU A 51 -3.87 -1.33 6.59
C LEU A 51 -3.08 -2.58 6.22
N HIS A 52 -2.09 -2.92 7.07
CA HIS A 52 -1.15 -4.02 6.80
C HIS A 52 -1.84 -5.31 6.35
N TRP A 53 -2.82 -5.80 7.10
CA TRP A 53 -3.51 -7.07 6.82
C TRP A 53 -4.33 -7.08 5.52
N ASP A 54 -4.65 -5.92 4.97
CA ASP A 54 -5.36 -5.80 3.71
C ASP A 54 -4.37 -5.72 2.54
N LEU A 55 -3.28 -4.99 2.73
CA LEU A 55 -2.25 -4.81 1.70
C LEU A 55 -1.40 -6.05 1.48
N VAL A 56 -1.10 -6.81 2.53
CA VAL A 56 -0.37 -8.10 2.41
C VAL A 56 -1.13 -9.16 1.61
N LYS A 57 -2.37 -8.90 1.16
CA LYS A 57 -3.10 -9.81 0.26
C LYS A 57 -2.98 -9.41 -1.21
N VAL A 58 -2.51 -8.20 -1.51
CA VAL A 58 -2.56 -7.62 -2.86
C VAL A 58 -1.24 -7.01 -3.33
N ILE A 59 -0.31 -6.74 -2.40
CA ILE A 59 1.02 -6.20 -2.69
C ILE A 59 2.06 -7.30 -2.55
N TYR A 60 2.88 -7.46 -3.59
CA TYR A 60 3.91 -8.49 -3.66
C TYR A 60 5.20 -7.94 -4.26
N CYS A 61 6.35 -8.46 -3.84
CA CYS A 61 7.63 -8.01 -4.37
C CYS A 61 7.85 -8.56 -5.79
N ALA A 62 7.78 -7.67 -6.79
CA ALA A 62 8.01 -8.02 -8.19
C ALA A 62 9.37 -8.70 -8.42
N GLY A 63 10.43 -8.28 -7.71
CA GLY A 63 11.76 -8.89 -7.80
C GLY A 63 11.84 -10.30 -7.20
N CYS A 64 11.05 -10.60 -6.15
CA CYS A 64 10.95 -11.96 -5.61
C CYS A 64 10.16 -12.87 -6.55
N ARG A 65 9.04 -12.39 -7.09
CA ARG A 65 8.24 -13.15 -8.06
C ARG A 65 9.00 -13.47 -9.34
N ALA A 66 9.73 -12.48 -9.89
CA ALA A 66 10.57 -12.71 -11.07
C ALA A 66 11.68 -13.75 -10.82
N ALA A 67 12.13 -13.89 -9.58
CA ALA A 67 13.12 -14.89 -9.16
C ALA A 67 12.49 -16.23 -8.73
N GLY A 68 11.17 -16.41 -8.86
CA GLY A 68 10.47 -17.63 -8.47
C GLY A 68 10.43 -17.88 -6.96
N ARG A 69 10.59 -16.85 -6.12
CA ARG A 69 10.48 -16.98 -4.66
C ARG A 69 9.03 -16.89 -4.20
N ASP A 70 8.71 -17.53 -3.08
CA ASP A 70 7.40 -17.44 -2.44
C ASP A 70 7.02 -15.98 -2.12
N ASP A 71 5.73 -15.71 -2.20
CA ASP A 71 5.13 -14.49 -1.70
C ASP A 71 5.14 -14.49 -0.16
N ARG A 72 6.08 -13.75 0.44
CA ARG A 72 6.20 -13.55 1.89
C ARG A 72 5.98 -12.07 2.20
N ASN A 73 4.71 -11.72 2.34
CA ASN A 73 4.23 -10.37 2.57
C ASN A 73 4.27 -10.00 4.05
#